data_AF-A0A5C7SK20-F1
#
_entry.id   AF-A0A5C7SK20-F1
#
_cell.length_a   1.000
_cell.length_b   1.000
_cell.length_c   1.000
_cell.angle_alpha   90.00
_cell.angle_beta   90.00
_cell.angle_gamma   90.00
#
_symmetry.space_group_name_H-M   'P 1'
#
loop_
_entity.id
_entity.type
_entity.pdbx_description
1 polymer ?
#
loop_
_entity_poly.entity_id
_entity_poly.type
_entity_poly.pdbx_seq_one_letter_code
_entity_poly.pdbx_strand_id
1 'polypeptide(L)'
;AKPDDLAAETYSFCGLPEGHRMSGGLEHDIGAARLGADKCVNATRDDPVEAARASTGGRGADVVLESAGHPVAFRQTTEAVRLGGQVIWLGKIDVAKDVNFRWGSLMGEKHLRRSSYGGARPRRDFPLLAKAYLDGRLKLDDLITHRMKLESINEGFNLLRAGKTIRTVIEF
;
A
#
# COMPACT_ATOMS: atom_id res chain seq x y z
N ALA A 1 30.12 -1.05 -0.84
CA ALA A 1 29.20 -1.46 0.25
C ALA A 1 28.78 -2.90 -0.03
N LYS A 2 28.77 -3.78 0.97
CA LYS A 2 28.40 -5.19 0.79
C LYS A 2 26.92 -5.31 0.39
N PRO A 3 26.51 -6.38 -0.33
CA PRO A 3 25.15 -6.51 -0.89
C PRO A 3 24.05 -6.82 0.14
N ASP A 4 24.39 -7.00 1.42
CA ASP A 4 23.53 -7.68 2.40
C ASP A 4 22.85 -6.75 3.43
N ASP A 5 23.04 -5.43 3.36
CA ASP A 5 22.51 -4.47 4.35
C ASP A 5 21.27 -3.67 3.87
N LEU A 6 20.59 -4.10 2.82
CA LEU A 6 19.28 -3.53 2.45
C LEU A 6 18.18 -4.12 3.33
N ALA A 7 18.15 -3.72 4.60
CA ALA A 7 16.93 -3.80 5.38
C ALA A 7 15.90 -2.91 4.68
N ALA A 8 15.02 -3.52 3.90
CA ALA A 8 13.88 -2.83 3.31
C ALA A 8 12.91 -2.51 4.44
N GLU A 9 13.12 -1.37 5.10
CA GLU A 9 12.20 -0.84 6.08
C GLU A 9 10.83 -0.71 5.41
N THR A 10 9.89 -1.55 5.84
CA THR A 10 8.58 -1.69 5.18
C THR A 10 7.57 -0.84 5.92
N TYR A 11 7.18 0.27 5.31
CA TYR A 11 6.22 1.23 5.86
C TYR A 11 4.83 1.02 5.26
N SER A 12 3.82 0.98 6.12
CA SER A 12 2.42 1.07 5.71
C SER A 12 1.84 2.40 6.22
N PHE A 13 1.44 3.26 5.29
CA PHE A 13 0.74 4.49 5.60
C PHE A 13 -0.76 4.22 5.50
N CYS A 14 -1.46 4.24 6.64
CA CYS A 14 -2.89 4.00 6.69
C CYS A 14 -3.62 5.32 6.95
N GLY A 15 -4.64 5.63 6.14
CA GLY A 15 -5.45 6.84 6.26
C GLY A 15 -5.17 7.87 5.15
N LEU A 16 -6.20 8.64 4.78
CA LEU A 16 -6.11 9.76 3.83
C LEU A 16 -6.90 10.95 4.41
N PRO A 17 -6.52 12.21 4.12
CA PRO A 17 -7.29 13.36 4.56
C PRO A 17 -8.64 13.49 3.82
N GLU A 18 -9.54 14.26 4.42
CA GLU A 18 -11.01 14.23 4.32
C GLU A 18 -11.65 14.20 2.91
N GLY A 19 -12.78 13.50 2.83
CA GLY A 19 -13.65 13.36 1.64
C GLY A 19 -13.89 11.91 1.23
N HIS A 20 -12.95 11.01 1.56
CA HIS A 20 -13.09 9.56 1.46
C HIS A 20 -12.62 8.97 2.79
N ARG A 21 -13.47 9.02 3.82
CA ARG A 21 -13.20 8.32 5.09
C ARG A 21 -13.20 6.81 4.81
N MET A 22 -12.05 6.24 4.47
CA MET A 22 -11.73 4.91 4.97
C MET A 22 -11.59 5.13 6.47
N SER A 23 -12.54 4.64 7.27
CA SER A 23 -12.45 4.66 8.72
C SER A 23 -11.34 3.70 9.18
N GLY A 24 -10.08 4.01 8.85
CA GLY A 24 -8.91 3.29 9.31
C GLY A 24 -8.74 3.55 10.81
N GLY A 25 -9.47 2.78 11.62
CA GLY A 25 -9.22 2.65 13.04
C GLY A 25 -8.06 1.68 13.31
N LEU A 26 -7.78 1.45 14.61
CA LEU A 26 -6.76 0.53 15.13
C LEU A 26 -6.71 -0.85 14.44
N GLU A 27 -7.81 -1.33 13.88
CA GLU A 27 -7.88 -2.64 13.20
C GLU A 27 -7.00 -2.74 11.95
N HIS A 28 -6.84 -1.65 11.18
CA HIS A 28 -5.96 -1.64 10.00
C HIS A 28 -4.48 -1.64 10.40
N ASP A 29 -4.13 -0.90 11.46
CA ASP A 29 -2.74 -0.83 11.97
C ASP A 29 -2.31 -2.17 12.59
N ILE A 30 -3.22 -2.86 13.29
CA ILE A 30 -3.01 -4.23 13.78
C ILE A 30 -2.77 -5.21 12.61
N GLY A 31 -3.49 -5.03 11.50
CA GLY A 31 -3.32 -5.83 10.29
C GLY A 31 -1.94 -5.63 9.64
N ALA A 32 -1.49 -4.39 9.49
CA ALA A 32 -0.19 -4.07 8.90
C ALA A 32 0.99 -4.62 9.72
N ALA A 33 0.95 -4.45 11.05
CA ALA A 33 1.99 -4.98 11.93
C ALA A 33 2.08 -6.52 11.87
N ARG A 34 0.94 -7.22 11.86
CA ARG A 34 0.88 -8.69 11.73
C ARG A 34 1.47 -9.22 10.41
N LEU A 35 1.38 -8.40 9.36
CA LEU A 35 1.91 -8.69 8.03
C LEU A 35 3.38 -8.26 7.85
N GLY A 36 4.00 -7.69 8.89
CA GLY A 36 5.44 -7.42 8.93
C GLY A 36 5.84 -5.95 8.80
N ALA A 37 4.92 -5.00 8.99
CA ALA A 37 5.30 -3.59 9.09
C ALA A 37 5.99 -3.31 10.44
N ASP A 38 7.18 -2.73 10.41
CA ASP A 38 7.92 -2.33 11.61
C ASP A 38 7.29 -1.09 12.27
N LYS A 39 6.75 -0.19 11.45
CA LYS A 39 6.10 1.05 11.88
C LYS A 39 4.83 1.29 11.07
N CYS A 40 3.79 1.76 11.76
CA CYS A 40 2.53 2.21 11.17
C CYS A 40 2.36 3.70 11.45
N VAL A 41 1.86 4.44 10.46
CA VAL A 41 1.62 5.90 10.56
C VAL A 41 0.19 6.18 10.12
N ASN A 42 -0.54 6.90 10.97
CA ASN A 42 -1.90 7.31 10.68
C ASN A 42 -1.90 8.67 9.95
N ALA A 43 -2.15 8.63 8.65
CA ALA A 43 -2.11 9.81 7.78
C ALA A 43 -3.25 10.82 8.00
N THR A 44 -4.22 10.53 8.88
CA THR A 44 -5.21 11.54 9.31
C THR A 44 -4.73 12.39 10.48
N ARG A 45 -3.64 11.98 11.14
CA ARG A 45 -3.09 12.63 12.34
C ARG A 45 -1.68 13.14 12.13
N ASP A 46 -0.88 12.38 11.39
CA ASP A 46 0.54 12.61 11.19
C ASP A 46 0.86 12.78 9.70
N ASP A 47 2.04 13.34 9.39
CA ASP A 47 2.53 13.43 8.01
C ASP A 47 3.39 12.20 7.64
N PRO A 48 2.92 11.34 6.71
CA PRO A 48 3.68 10.23 6.15
C PRO A 48 5.09 10.57 5.66
N VAL A 49 5.26 11.73 5.04
CA VAL A 49 6.53 12.14 4.42
C VAL A 49 7.56 12.43 5.50
N GLU A 50 7.16 13.17 6.53
CA GLU A 50 8.04 13.48 7.66
C GLU A 50 8.32 12.23 8.50
N ALA A 51 7.33 11.34 8.68
CA ALA A 51 7.55 10.07 9.36
C ALA A 51 8.54 9.15 8.62
N ALA A 52 8.46 9.10 7.28
CA ALA A 52 9.41 8.37 6.44
C ALA A 52 10.82 8.96 6.56
N ARG A 53 10.96 10.29 6.51
CA ARG A 53 12.25 10.98 6.66
C ARG A 53 12.84 10.77 8.05
N ALA A 54 12.06 10.96 9.10
CA ALA A 54 12.51 10.77 10.47
C ALA A 54 13.04 9.34 10.69
N SER A 55 12.38 8.34 10.11
CA SER A 55 12.80 6.96 10.25
C SER A 55 14.03 6.60 9.40
N THR A 56 14.33 7.39 8.37
CA THR A 56 15.44 7.14 7.43
C THR A 56 16.61 8.13 7.60
N GLY A 57 16.73 8.77 8.76
CA GLY A 57 17.80 9.75 9.02
C GLY A 57 17.73 10.99 8.12
N GLY A 58 16.52 11.38 7.70
CA GLY A 58 16.23 12.54 6.86
C GLY A 58 16.35 12.30 5.35
N ARG A 59 16.86 11.14 4.92
CA ARG A 59 17.17 10.88 3.50
C ARG A 59 15.94 10.57 2.64
N GLY A 60 14.87 10.04 3.24
CA GLY A 60 13.71 9.45 2.55
C GLY A 60 13.85 7.94 2.30
N ALA A 61 12.74 7.27 2.00
CA ALA A 61 12.71 5.83 1.78
C ALA A 61 13.40 5.42 0.48
N ASP A 62 14.07 4.26 0.47
CA ASP A 62 14.68 3.66 -0.73
C ASP A 62 13.63 3.29 -1.78
N VAL A 63 12.51 2.73 -1.32
CA VAL A 63 11.38 2.31 -2.15
C VAL A 63 10.08 2.78 -1.50
N VAL A 64 9.17 3.36 -2.28
CA VAL A 64 7.82 3.74 -1.83
C VAL A 64 6.77 3.07 -2.70
N LEU A 65 5.79 2.41 -2.08
CA LEU A 65 4.66 1.79 -2.75
C LEU A 65 3.40 2.62 -2.54
N GLU A 66 2.74 3.05 -3.61
CA GLU A 66 1.41 3.68 -3.54
C GLU A 66 0.35 2.61 -3.81
N SER A 67 -0.49 2.35 -2.80
CA SER A 67 -1.54 1.32 -2.86
C SER A 67 -2.91 1.80 -2.38
N ALA A 68 -3.06 3.09 -2.09
CA ALA A 68 -4.31 3.70 -1.62
C ALA A 68 -5.18 4.23 -2.77
N GLY A 69 -4.58 4.71 -3.86
CA GLY A 69 -5.28 5.23 -5.03
C GLY A 69 -5.82 6.66 -4.86
N HIS A 70 -5.06 7.55 -4.23
CA HIS A 70 -5.52 8.93 -3.94
C HIS A 70 -4.50 10.00 -4.35
N PRO A 71 -4.90 11.14 -4.97
CA PRO A 71 -3.97 12.16 -5.47
C PRO A 71 -2.92 12.60 -4.46
N VAL A 72 -3.34 12.80 -3.21
CA VAL A 72 -2.43 13.20 -2.11
C VAL A 72 -1.38 12.13 -1.85
N ALA A 73 -1.76 10.84 -1.83
CA ALA A 73 -0.82 9.73 -1.62
C ALA A 73 0.19 9.62 -2.77
N PHE A 74 -0.26 9.76 -4.02
CA PHE A 74 0.64 9.81 -5.17
C PHE A 74 1.70 10.90 -5.00
N ARG A 75 1.29 12.13 -4.66
CA ARG A 75 2.21 13.23 -4.42
C ARG A 75 3.17 12.95 -3.26
N GLN A 76 2.66 12.45 -2.13
CA GLN A 76 3.48 12.11 -0.97
C GLN A 76 4.56 11.08 -1.30
N THR A 77 4.29 10.13 -2.21
CA THR A 77 5.31 9.14 -2.58
C THR A 77 6.57 9.75 -3.19
N THR A 78 6.44 10.81 -3.99
CA THR A 78 7.60 11.47 -4.59
C THR A 78 8.33 12.37 -3.61
N GLU A 79 7.66 12.83 -2.55
CA GLU A 79 8.25 13.64 -1.48
C GLU A 79 8.94 12.78 -0.39
N ALA A 80 8.43 11.55 -0.18
CA ALA A 80 8.94 10.59 0.80
C ALA A 80 10.12 9.75 0.30
N VAL A 81 10.22 9.51 -1.02
CA VAL A 81 11.32 8.74 -1.61
C VAL A 81 12.62 9.55 -1.66
N ARG A 82 13.75 8.89 -1.37
CA ARG A 82 15.07 9.52 -1.50
C ARG A 82 15.44 9.85 -2.95
N LEU A 83 16.46 10.67 -3.13
CA LEU A 83 17.12 10.85 -4.43
C LEU A 83 17.66 9.50 -4.93
N GLY A 84 17.48 9.23 -6.23
CA GLY A 84 17.83 7.94 -6.85
C GLY A 84 16.98 6.75 -6.36
N GLY A 85 15.91 6.98 -5.60
CA GLY A 85 15.05 5.93 -5.07
C GLY A 85 13.96 5.50 -6.05
N GLN A 86 13.16 4.51 -5.64
CA GLN A 86 12.10 3.94 -6.47
C GLN A 86 10.71 4.22 -5.92
N VAL A 87 9.78 4.56 -6.80
CA VAL A 87 8.36 4.67 -6.49
C VAL A 87 7.59 3.73 -7.40
N ILE A 88 6.79 2.86 -6.78
CA ILE A 88 5.92 1.94 -7.50
C ILE A 88 4.47 2.32 -7.21
N TRP A 89 3.75 2.68 -8.26
CA TRP A 89 2.33 3.02 -8.16
C TRP A 89 1.46 1.82 -8.55
N LEU A 90 0.72 1.30 -7.58
CA LEU A 90 -0.24 0.20 -7.74
C LEU A 90 -1.68 0.71 -7.67
N GLY A 91 -1.93 1.71 -6.82
CA GLY A 91 -3.24 2.30 -6.61
C GLY A 91 -3.86 2.83 -7.91
N LYS A 92 -5.18 2.97 -7.86
CA LYS A 92 -5.98 3.42 -8.99
C LYS A 92 -6.76 4.65 -8.60
N ILE A 93 -6.61 5.68 -9.40
CA ILE A 93 -7.48 6.86 -9.42
C ILE A 93 -8.37 6.78 -10.67
N ASP A 94 -9.47 7.52 -10.65
CA ASP A 94 -10.23 7.84 -11.86
C ASP A 94 -9.28 8.35 -12.96
N VAL A 95 -9.37 7.72 -14.14
CA VAL A 95 -8.46 7.97 -15.27
C VAL A 95 -8.64 9.35 -15.89
N ALA A 96 -9.76 10.03 -15.61
CA ALA A 96 -10.03 11.39 -16.07
C ALA A 96 -9.55 12.47 -15.09
N LYS A 97 -8.99 12.10 -13.93
CA LYS A 97 -8.53 13.05 -12.92
C LYS A 97 -7.03 13.28 -13.00
N ASP A 98 -6.65 14.54 -12.85
CA ASP A 98 -5.26 14.94 -12.76
C ASP A 98 -4.65 14.62 -11.38
N VAL A 99 -3.36 14.31 -11.39
CA VAL A 99 -2.53 14.19 -10.19
C VAL A 99 -1.41 15.21 -10.29
N ASN A 100 -1.38 16.13 -9.32
CA ASN A 100 -0.43 17.23 -9.31
C ASN A 100 0.77 16.92 -8.41
N PHE A 101 1.97 17.18 -8.93
CA PHE A 101 3.23 16.99 -8.21
C PHE A 101 3.97 18.32 -8.06
N ARG A 102 4.69 18.49 -6.95
CA ARG A 102 5.68 19.55 -6.86
C ARG A 102 6.82 19.20 -7.79
N TRP A 103 7.12 20.08 -8.76
CA TRP A 103 8.20 19.80 -9.72
C TRP A 103 9.53 19.44 -9.05
N GLY A 104 9.90 20.16 -7.99
CA GLY A 104 11.10 19.86 -7.21
C GLY A 104 11.14 18.47 -6.56
N SER A 105 9.97 17.87 -6.25
CA SER A 105 9.95 16.51 -5.69
C SER A 105 10.19 15.42 -6.73
N LEU A 106 10.12 15.73 -8.02
CA LEU A 106 10.42 14.80 -9.11
C LEU A 106 11.92 14.78 -9.49
N MET A 107 12.70 15.74 -9.00
CA MET A 107 14.13 15.88 -9.29
C MET A 107 14.98 14.81 -8.57
N GLY A 108 16.22 14.66 -9.01
CA GLY A 108 17.23 13.82 -8.36
C GLY A 108 17.14 12.35 -8.75
N GLU A 109 16.98 12.07 -10.05
CA GLU A 109 17.09 10.73 -10.65
C GLU A 109 16.16 9.67 -10.02
N LYS A 110 14.96 10.07 -9.62
CA LYS A 110 13.97 9.15 -9.04
C LYS A 110 13.36 8.26 -10.12
N HIS A 111 13.18 6.97 -9.82
CA HIS A 111 12.55 6.02 -10.72
C HIS A 111 11.08 5.84 -10.38
N LEU A 112 10.19 6.38 -11.21
CA LEU A 112 8.74 6.26 -11.03
C LEU A 112 8.18 5.20 -11.99
N ARG A 113 7.49 4.20 -11.46
CA ARG A 113 6.90 3.12 -12.27
C ARG A 113 5.45 2.86 -11.88
N ARG A 114 4.55 2.93 -12.86
CA ARG A 114 3.21 2.35 -12.75
C ARG A 114 3.26 0.83 -12.90
N SER A 115 2.58 0.10 -12.01
CA SER A 115 2.57 -1.37 -12.01
C SER A 115 1.18 -1.99 -11.92
N SER A 116 0.75 -2.66 -12.99
CA SER A 116 -0.49 -3.46 -13.00
C SER A 116 -0.17 -4.90 -12.63
N TYR A 117 -0.87 -5.48 -11.66
CA TYR A 117 -0.63 -6.84 -11.16
C TYR A 117 0.83 -7.11 -10.75
N GLY A 118 1.57 -6.09 -10.27
CA GLY A 118 2.99 -6.24 -9.94
C GLY A 118 3.91 -6.47 -11.17
N GLY A 119 3.41 -6.25 -12.39
CA GLY A 119 4.11 -6.64 -13.63
C GLY A 119 4.06 -8.14 -13.90
N ALA A 120 3.15 -8.87 -13.26
CA ALA A 120 3.03 -10.31 -13.40
C ALA A 120 2.59 -10.72 -14.82
N ARG A 121 3.11 -11.86 -15.26
CA ARG A 121 2.62 -12.66 -16.39
C ARG A 121 1.77 -13.80 -15.80
N PRO A 122 0.43 -13.70 -15.79
CA PRO A 122 -0.42 -14.60 -15.00
C PRO A 122 -0.16 -16.09 -15.21
N ARG A 123 -0.01 -16.52 -16.47
CA ARG A 123 0.28 -17.93 -16.82
C ARG A 123 1.55 -18.49 -16.18
N ARG A 124 2.54 -17.63 -15.92
CA ARG A 124 3.82 -18.01 -15.31
C ARG A 124 3.83 -17.74 -13.81
N ASP A 125 3.35 -16.56 -13.40
CA ASP A 125 3.58 -16.04 -12.06
C ASP A 125 2.50 -16.49 -11.06
N PHE A 126 1.25 -16.67 -11.49
CA PHE A 126 0.19 -17.08 -10.57
C PHE A 126 0.40 -18.51 -10.02
N PRO A 127 0.84 -19.50 -10.81
CA PRO A 127 1.20 -20.81 -10.26
C PRO A 127 2.31 -20.73 -9.19
N LEU A 128 3.29 -19.84 -9.37
CA LEU A 128 4.38 -19.63 -8.39
C LEU A 128 3.86 -18.98 -7.10
N LEU A 129 2.97 -18.00 -7.20
CA LEU A 129 2.34 -17.36 -6.05
C LEU A 129 1.42 -18.33 -5.28
N ALA A 130 0.65 -19.15 -6.00
CA ALA A 130 -0.18 -20.20 -5.39
C ALA A 130 0.68 -21.23 -4.65
N LYS A 131 1.78 -21.67 -5.26
CA LYS A 131 2.75 -22.54 -4.60
C LYS A 131 3.34 -21.88 -3.35
N ALA A 132 3.74 -20.62 -3.42
CA ALA A 132 4.29 -19.90 -2.26
C ALA A 132 3.28 -19.80 -1.09
N TYR A 133 1.99 -19.67 -1.39
CA TYR A 133 0.94 -19.76 -0.37
C TYR A 133 0.83 -21.17 0.24
N LEU A 134 0.76 -22.20 -0.60
CA LEU A 134 0.69 -23.60 -0.14
C LEU A 134 1.93 -24.02 0.66
N ASP A 135 3.10 -23.46 0.33
CA ASP A 135 4.36 -23.65 1.06
C ASP A 135 4.44 -22.80 2.35
N GLY A 136 3.37 -22.07 2.72
CA GLY A 136 3.29 -21.25 3.93
C GLY A 136 4.09 -19.94 3.90
N ARG A 137 4.62 -19.55 2.74
CA ARG A 137 5.43 -18.32 2.58
C ARG A 137 4.60 -17.05 2.45
N LEU A 138 3.31 -17.17 2.17
CA LEU A 138 2.37 -16.05 2.05
C LEU A 138 1.23 -16.21 3.07
N LYS A 139 1.00 -15.19 3.89
CA LYS A 139 -0.06 -15.17 4.91
C LYS A 139 -1.39 -14.68 4.32
N LEU A 140 -1.92 -15.39 3.30
CA LEU A 140 -3.14 -14.92 2.61
C LEU A 140 -4.40 -15.07 3.47
N ASP A 141 -4.44 -16.04 4.38
CA ASP A 141 -5.59 -16.26 5.26
C ASP A 141 -5.79 -15.10 6.24
N ASP A 142 -4.70 -14.48 6.71
CA ASP A 142 -4.73 -13.30 7.58
C ASP A 142 -5.37 -12.06 6.89
N LEU A 143 -5.48 -12.07 5.56
CA LEU A 143 -6.15 -11.00 4.81
C LEU A 143 -7.68 -11.18 4.76
N ILE A 144 -8.18 -12.38 4.98
CA ILE A 144 -9.61 -12.70 4.90
C ILE A 144 -10.27 -12.32 6.22
N THR A 145 -11.07 -11.24 6.21
CA THR A 145 -11.79 -10.81 7.41
C THR A 145 -13.24 -11.32 7.44
N HIS A 146 -13.83 -11.61 6.27
CA HIS A 146 -15.21 -12.08 6.17
C HIS A 146 -15.36 -13.18 5.12
N ARG A 147 -16.28 -14.12 5.39
CA ARG A 147 -16.80 -15.10 4.45
C ARG A 147 -18.31 -14.98 4.45
N MET A 148 -18.94 -14.93 3.28
CA MET A 148 -20.39 -14.82 3.16
C MET A 148 -20.87 -15.44 1.85
N LYS A 149 -22.17 -15.70 1.76
CA LYS A 149 -22.78 -16.19 0.52
C LYS A 149 -23.06 -15.04 -0.45
N LEU A 150 -23.29 -15.38 -1.71
CA LEU A 150 -23.58 -14.39 -2.76
C LEU A 150 -24.83 -13.55 -2.47
N GLU A 151 -25.82 -14.09 -1.77
CA GLU A 151 -27.06 -13.38 -1.42
C GLU A 151 -26.79 -12.16 -0.53
N SER A 152 -25.71 -12.18 0.26
CA SER A 152 -25.30 -11.09 1.16
C SER A 152 -24.34 -10.08 0.50
N ILE A 153 -24.17 -10.11 -0.82
CA ILE A 153 -23.16 -9.28 -1.52
C ILE A 153 -23.29 -7.77 -1.22
N ASN A 154 -24.51 -7.26 -1.08
CA ASN A 154 -24.75 -5.84 -0.78
C ASN A 154 -24.29 -5.45 0.63
N GLU A 155 -24.46 -6.36 1.60
CA GLU A 155 -23.91 -6.17 2.94
C GLU A 155 -22.37 -6.13 2.90
N GLY A 156 -21.76 -7.05 2.13
CA GLY A 156 -20.32 -7.04 1.89
C GLY A 156 -19.81 -5.70 1.34
N PHE A 157 -20.52 -5.10 0.37
CA PHE A 157 -20.18 -3.77 -0.14
C PHE A 157 -20.35 -2.66 0.91
N ASN A 158 -21.37 -2.74 1.76
CA ASN A 158 -21.57 -1.76 2.85
C ASN A 158 -20.44 -1.83 3.87
N LEU A 159 -20.01 -3.03 4.27
CA LEU A 159 -18.89 -3.22 5.19
C LEU A 159 -17.56 -2.71 4.58
N LEU A 160 -17.33 -2.94 3.28
CA LEU A 160 -16.17 -2.42 2.55
C LEU A 160 -16.13 -0.89 2.56
N ARG A 161 -17.26 -0.23 2.22
CA ARG A 161 -17.35 1.25 2.23
C ARG A 161 -17.17 1.83 3.62
N ALA A 162 -17.63 1.13 4.64
CA ALA A 162 -17.47 1.49 6.04
C ALA A 162 -16.08 1.14 6.60
N GLY A 163 -15.12 0.69 5.78
CA GLY A 163 -13.76 0.37 6.22
C GLY A 163 -13.67 -0.75 7.26
N LYS A 164 -14.69 -1.64 7.34
CA LYS A 164 -14.75 -2.74 8.31
C LYS A 164 -14.22 -4.06 7.76
N THR A 165 -13.72 -4.08 6.53
CA THR A 165 -13.21 -5.29 5.87
C THR A 165 -11.91 -5.02 5.13
N ILE A 166 -11.06 -6.05 5.07
CA ILE A 166 -9.86 -6.07 4.22
C ILE A 166 -10.18 -6.90 2.96
N ARG A 167 -10.56 -8.17 3.17
CA ARG A 167 -11.04 -9.07 2.12
C ARG A 167 -12.28 -9.82 2.59
N THR A 168 -13.30 -9.80 1.74
CA THR A 168 -14.47 -10.66 1.86
C THR A 168 -14.41 -11.74 0.78
N VAL A 169 -14.57 -13.01 1.16
CA VAL A 169 -14.66 -14.14 0.23
C VAL A 169 -16.13 -14.55 0.08
N ILE A 170 -16.58 -14.71 -1.17
CA ILE A 170 -17.91 -15.22 -1.47
C ILE A 170 -17.84 -16.73 -1.66
N GLU A 171 -18.68 -17.45 -0.92
CA GLU A 171 -18.83 -18.91 -0.99
C GLU A 171 -20.15 -19.25 -1.71
N PHE A 172 -20.10 -20.26 -2.58
CA PHE A 172 -21.18 -20.68 -3.47
C PHE A 172 -21.75 -22.03 -3.07
#